data_AF-A0A6B3NNZ4-F1
#
_entry.id   AF-A0A6B3NNZ4-F1
#
_cell.length_a   1.000
_cell.length_b   1.000
_cell.length_c   1.000
_cell.angle_alpha   90.00
_cell.angle_beta   90.00
_cell.angle_gamma   90.00
#
_symmetry.space_group_name_H-M   'P 1'
#
loop_
_entity.id
_entity.type
_entity.pdbx_description
1 polymer ?
#
loop_
_entity_poly.entity_id
_entity_poly.type
_entity_poly.pdbx_seq_one_letter_code
_entity_poly.pdbx_strand_id
1 'polypeptide(L)'
;MTSFTRSQTVQELYFLSEAVVETVPYSIAFWVDELEVEGAPNPTLEATWKTGKGIYLFLKVAANGDNAIDHLILSTRISEFLSTPSVSNTRFLWIDNPQDSVARWKFHALTLLPTAEIEPSIVERLTFFNFRNYELAIAAGVECRLNQTKDGFVFALDTSIHNFPNTEPELGKREAFYVSTGYGANRLKGIKVNENREAITLPFTGILAGCLNFALTLQNLNPGNTAFDELIQMDVALRMFFKSANSSLDSTDPFSGFTGFNTEQDFLISSHRYPFLGEDSNASSHYSQQGDGNQNLTLYASLDPIGPLNSDRTYFAFVELENSQESDLSLPSCYRTNLGYTIHLTPYGHNDSRLIFAELPTQSASVFEAPFYLVPTGKYKLSVPNYDTTPIPSSQDFPIRDVDNFLCGLAGIEYIQLSSQSVNILHLKAGKPAFAPDFIPEQITESDEAGQRLESRATTAWAYIEHAEPNNSPIYFSQPKQSLLYRASTNDALRFLEV
;
A
#
# COMPACT_ATOMS: atom_id res chain seq x y z
N MET A 1 28.09 -8.42 -0.72
CA MET A 1 28.41 -7.40 0.30
C MET A 1 28.12 -6.09 -0.37
N THR A 2 27.13 -5.37 0.13
CA THR A 2 26.59 -4.17 -0.50
C THR A 2 27.68 -3.11 -0.66
N SER A 3 28.03 -2.79 -1.90
CA SER A 3 29.09 -1.85 -2.25
C SER A 3 28.60 -0.81 -3.24
N PHE A 4 29.28 0.33 -3.27
CA PHE A 4 29.08 1.36 -4.27
C PHE A 4 30.28 1.39 -5.22
N THR A 5 30.06 1.81 -6.46
CA THR A 5 31.06 2.06 -7.49
C THR A 5 31.13 3.56 -7.74
N ARG A 6 32.33 4.14 -7.69
CA ARG A 6 32.51 5.56 -7.99
C ARG A 6 32.07 5.91 -9.41
N SER A 7 31.41 7.06 -9.57
CA SER A 7 31.11 7.67 -10.87
C SER A 7 32.40 7.94 -11.65
N GLN A 8 32.37 7.73 -12.96
CA GLN A 8 33.52 8.00 -13.83
C GLN A 8 33.77 9.50 -14.05
N THR A 9 32.77 10.34 -13.80
CA THR A 9 32.77 11.77 -14.14
C THR A 9 32.78 12.68 -12.91
N VAL A 10 32.45 12.17 -11.73
CA VAL A 10 32.31 12.94 -10.47
C VAL A 10 32.90 12.12 -9.33
N GLN A 11 33.81 12.70 -8.54
CA GLN A 11 34.54 11.95 -7.49
C GLN A 11 33.73 11.78 -6.20
N GLU A 12 32.80 12.69 -5.98
CA GLU A 12 31.91 12.81 -4.84
C GLU A 12 30.75 11.81 -4.90
N LEU A 13 30.48 11.22 -6.08
CA LEU A 13 29.29 10.42 -6.35
C LEU A 13 29.63 8.95 -6.59
N TYR A 14 28.91 8.06 -5.92
CA TYR A 14 29.06 6.61 -6.01
C TYR A 14 27.69 5.98 -6.22
N PHE A 15 27.56 5.01 -7.12
CA PHE A 15 26.29 4.29 -7.36
C PHE A 15 26.37 2.89 -6.81
N LEU A 16 25.28 2.36 -6.28
CA LEU A 16 25.23 0.99 -5.80
C LEU A 16 25.65 0.01 -6.91
N SER A 17 26.66 -0.83 -6.63
CA SER A 17 27.29 -1.72 -7.62
C SER A 17 26.39 -2.90 -8.00
N GLU A 18 25.60 -3.37 -7.03
CA GLU A 18 24.58 -4.39 -7.25
C GLU A 18 23.41 -3.70 -7.96
N ALA A 19 23.12 -4.10 -9.21
CA ALA A 19 22.01 -3.51 -9.94
C ALA A 19 20.74 -3.69 -9.10
N VAL A 20 20.10 -2.58 -8.73
CA VAL A 20 18.66 -2.60 -8.44
C VAL A 20 18.05 -3.20 -9.70
N VAL A 21 17.37 -4.34 -9.54
CA VAL A 21 16.91 -5.23 -10.62
C VAL A 21 16.52 -4.44 -11.87
N GLU A 22 17.07 -4.80 -13.04
CA GLU A 22 17.02 -4.07 -14.33
C GLU A 22 15.62 -3.59 -14.75
N THR A 23 14.55 -4.09 -14.13
CA THR A 23 13.16 -3.77 -14.41
C THR A 23 12.63 -2.53 -13.67
N VAL A 24 13.36 -1.97 -12.70
CA VAL A 24 12.93 -0.78 -11.96
C VAL A 24 13.81 0.42 -12.39
N PRO A 25 13.25 1.54 -12.89
CA PRO A 25 14.02 2.75 -13.24
C PRO A 25 14.43 3.47 -11.95
N TYR A 26 15.27 2.83 -11.15
CA TYR A 26 15.60 3.20 -9.79
C TYR A 26 17.10 3.03 -9.57
N SER A 27 17.75 4.08 -9.10
CA SER A 27 19.17 4.06 -8.77
C SER A 27 19.37 4.45 -7.32
N ILE A 28 20.24 3.72 -6.64
CA ILE A 28 20.71 4.09 -5.30
C ILE A 28 22.13 4.60 -5.44
N ALA A 29 22.41 5.75 -4.82
CA ALA A 29 23.72 6.36 -4.85
C ALA A 29 24.13 6.86 -3.46
N PHE A 30 25.40 7.17 -3.30
CA PHE A 30 25.98 7.82 -2.16
C PHE A 30 26.77 9.03 -2.64
N TRP A 31 26.52 10.19 -2.05
CA TRP A 31 27.20 11.44 -2.37
C TRP A 31 27.91 12.01 -1.14
N VAL A 32 29.13 12.52 -1.29
CA VAL A 32 29.92 13.10 -0.19
C VAL A 32 30.79 14.25 -0.69
N ASP A 33 30.72 15.40 0.00
CA ASP A 33 31.39 16.66 -0.37
C ASP A 33 32.92 16.62 -0.23
N GLU A 34 33.44 15.76 0.66
CA GLU A 34 34.88 15.66 0.94
C GLU A 34 35.43 14.27 0.58
N LEU A 35 36.67 14.25 0.05
CA LEU A 35 37.41 13.12 -0.55
C LEU A 35 37.70 11.91 0.36
N GLU A 36 37.14 11.85 1.56
CA GLU A 36 37.49 10.85 2.58
C GLU A 36 36.42 9.75 2.73
N VAL A 37 36.18 9.00 1.64
CA VAL A 37 35.87 7.57 1.81
C VAL A 37 37.19 6.85 1.53
N GLU A 38 38.00 6.70 2.57
CA GLU A 38 39.41 6.25 2.54
C GLU A 38 39.75 5.31 1.35
N GLY A 39 40.45 5.82 0.33
CA GLY A 39 41.22 5.06 -0.67
C GLY A 39 40.50 4.04 -1.58
N ALA A 40 39.21 3.76 -1.40
CA ALA A 40 38.52 2.67 -2.09
C ALA A 40 37.69 3.19 -3.28
N PRO A 41 37.93 2.75 -4.53
CA PRO A 41 37.04 3.05 -5.65
C PRO A 41 35.66 2.42 -5.48
N ASN A 42 35.56 1.37 -4.65
CA ASN A 42 34.33 0.65 -4.38
C ASN A 42 34.06 0.49 -2.87
N PRO A 43 33.67 1.55 -2.14
CA PRO A 43 33.44 1.45 -0.71
C PRO A 43 32.20 0.58 -0.42
N THR A 44 32.23 -0.14 0.70
CA THR A 44 31.08 -0.91 1.20
C THR A 44 30.07 0.03 1.86
N LEU A 45 28.81 -0.40 2.00
CA LEU A 45 27.79 0.36 2.74
C LEU A 45 28.27 0.69 4.16
N GLU A 46 28.85 -0.28 4.85
CA GLU A 46 29.46 -0.07 6.17
C GLU A 46 30.57 1.00 6.15
N ALA A 47 31.45 0.97 5.15
CA ALA A 47 32.52 1.97 5.04
C ALA A 47 31.97 3.37 4.80
N THR A 48 30.96 3.52 3.92
CA THR A 48 30.30 4.81 3.67
C THR A 48 29.61 5.35 4.92
N TRP A 49 28.97 4.47 5.71
CA TRP A 49 28.28 4.86 6.93
C TRP A 49 29.26 5.37 8.01
N LYS A 50 30.38 4.65 8.19
CA LYS A 50 31.42 5.00 9.17
C LYS A 50 32.08 6.36 8.94
N THR A 51 31.95 6.93 7.75
CA THR A 51 32.45 8.30 7.50
C THR A 51 31.73 9.34 8.36
N GLY A 52 30.52 9.05 8.85
CA GLY A 52 29.69 10.03 9.55
C GLY A 52 29.27 11.22 8.68
N LYS A 53 29.60 11.23 7.38
CA LYS A 53 29.30 12.28 6.39
C LYS A 53 28.63 11.68 5.14
N GLY A 54 28.17 12.55 4.25
CA GLY A 54 27.53 12.16 2.98
C GLY A 54 26.05 11.77 3.09
N ILE A 55 25.47 11.44 1.94
CA ILE A 55 24.02 11.27 1.74
C ILE A 55 23.76 10.06 0.86
N TYR A 56 22.82 9.22 1.29
CA TYR A 56 22.25 8.17 0.47
C TYR A 56 21.10 8.72 -0.37
N LEU A 57 21.18 8.50 -1.67
CA LEU A 57 20.27 9.03 -2.68
C LEU A 57 19.46 7.88 -3.26
N PHE A 58 18.16 8.09 -3.40
CA PHE A 58 17.24 7.17 -4.06
C PHE A 58 16.56 7.90 -5.22
N LEU A 59 16.87 7.49 -6.43
CA LEU A 59 16.64 8.28 -7.64
C LEU A 59 15.74 7.49 -8.59
N LYS A 60 14.60 8.05 -8.98
CA LYS A 60 13.67 7.41 -9.93
C LYS A 60 14.10 7.61 -11.39
N VAL A 61 15.31 7.16 -11.70
CA VAL A 61 15.91 7.21 -13.02
C VAL A 61 17.10 6.25 -13.04
N ALA A 62 17.48 5.79 -14.22
CA ALA A 62 18.63 4.92 -14.41
C ALA A 62 19.95 5.68 -14.23
N ALA A 63 20.96 4.99 -13.68
CA ALA A 63 22.32 5.53 -13.57
C ALA A 63 23.07 5.53 -14.92
N ASN A 64 22.69 4.64 -15.85
CA ASN A 64 23.36 4.46 -17.15
C ASN A 64 22.34 4.32 -18.29
N GLY A 65 22.76 4.59 -19.53
CA GLY A 65 21.93 4.50 -20.74
C GLY A 65 21.49 5.86 -21.31
N ASP A 66 20.67 5.84 -22.36
CA ASP A 66 20.30 7.04 -23.12
C ASP A 66 19.49 8.07 -22.32
N ASN A 67 18.84 7.64 -21.23
CA ASN A 67 18.09 8.49 -20.29
C ASN A 67 18.78 8.61 -18.92
N ALA A 68 20.10 8.37 -18.86
CA ALA A 68 20.86 8.42 -17.61
C ALA A 68 20.88 9.82 -16.99
N ILE A 69 21.12 9.86 -15.69
CA ILE A 69 21.39 11.11 -14.98
C ILE A 69 22.71 11.72 -15.44
N ASP A 70 22.75 13.03 -15.66
CA ASP A 70 24.02 13.74 -15.73
C ASP A 70 24.60 13.86 -14.31
N HIS A 71 25.67 13.10 -14.05
CA HIS A 71 26.29 13.01 -12.72
C HIS A 71 26.82 14.37 -12.22
N LEU A 72 27.34 15.23 -13.11
CA LEU A 72 27.88 16.53 -12.73
C LEU A 72 26.76 17.48 -12.31
N ILE A 73 25.66 17.49 -13.08
CA ILE A 73 24.47 18.25 -12.74
C ILE A 73 23.87 17.76 -11.42
N LEU A 74 23.76 16.44 -11.23
CA LEU A 74 23.26 15.87 -9.98
C LEU A 74 24.11 16.29 -8.78
N SER A 75 25.44 16.15 -8.87
CA SER A 75 26.36 16.53 -7.78
C SER A 75 26.21 18.01 -7.40
N THR A 76 26.19 18.89 -8.41
CA THR A 76 26.01 20.34 -8.20
C THR A 76 24.68 20.66 -7.50
N ARG A 77 23.60 20.00 -7.92
CA ARG A 77 22.26 20.20 -7.33
C ARG A 77 22.15 19.66 -5.92
N ILE A 78 22.84 18.57 -5.59
CA ILE A 78 22.91 18.08 -4.21
C ILE A 78 23.62 19.11 -3.33
N SER A 79 24.77 19.65 -3.76
CA SER A 79 25.45 20.73 -3.04
C SER A 79 24.56 21.96 -2.85
N GLU A 80 23.83 22.38 -3.90
CA GLU A 80 22.85 23.47 -3.84
C GLU A 80 21.74 23.16 -2.81
N PHE A 81 21.16 21.97 -2.84
CA PHE A 81 20.13 21.53 -1.90
C PHE A 81 20.61 21.62 -0.45
N LEU A 82 21.81 21.09 -0.16
CA LEU A 82 22.36 21.05 1.20
C LEU A 82 22.83 22.39 1.74
N SER A 83 23.05 23.37 0.86
CA SER A 83 23.30 24.75 1.28
C SER A 83 22.11 25.39 2.00
N THR A 84 20.91 24.80 1.87
CA THR A 84 19.70 25.25 2.56
C THR A 84 19.71 24.78 4.02
N PRO A 85 19.70 25.69 5.02
CA PRO A 85 19.85 25.32 6.43
C PRO A 85 18.81 24.32 6.96
N SER A 86 17.59 24.32 6.41
CA SER A 86 16.53 23.41 6.86
C SER A 86 16.77 21.95 6.47
N VAL A 87 17.67 21.66 5.52
CA VAL A 87 17.94 20.30 5.00
C VAL A 87 19.44 19.95 5.03
N SER A 88 20.28 20.77 5.65
CA SER A 88 21.75 20.59 5.66
C SER A 88 22.19 19.27 6.29
N ASN A 89 21.41 18.72 7.22
CA ASN A 89 21.69 17.46 7.92
C ASN A 89 21.01 16.24 7.26
N THR A 90 20.61 16.34 5.99
CA THR A 90 19.97 15.23 5.27
C THR A 90 20.97 14.08 5.12
N ARG A 91 20.53 12.86 5.44
CA ARG A 91 21.32 11.62 5.28
C ARG A 91 20.72 10.65 4.29
N PHE A 92 19.40 10.68 4.13
CA PHE A 92 18.68 9.91 3.13
C PHE A 92 17.78 10.85 2.35
N LEU A 93 17.84 10.77 1.02
CA LEU A 93 17.11 11.66 0.12
C LEU A 93 16.54 10.84 -1.04
N TRP A 94 15.21 10.81 -1.13
CA TRP A 94 14.49 10.24 -2.26
C TRP A 94 14.07 11.36 -3.20
N ILE A 95 14.39 11.24 -4.49
CA ILE A 95 14.11 12.26 -5.51
C ILE A 95 13.33 11.63 -6.66
N ASP A 96 12.13 12.15 -6.93
CA ASP A 96 11.26 11.68 -8.02
C ASP A 96 11.86 12.03 -9.40
N ASN A 97 12.40 13.24 -9.57
CA ASN A 97 13.09 13.61 -10.80
C ASN A 97 14.35 14.44 -10.52
N PRO A 98 15.54 13.80 -10.46
CA PRO A 98 16.79 14.53 -10.22
C PRO A 98 17.22 15.41 -11.40
N GLN A 99 16.58 15.29 -12.58
CA GLN A 99 16.85 16.14 -13.74
C GLN A 99 16.18 17.51 -13.66
N ASP A 100 15.21 17.70 -12.76
CA ASP A 100 14.61 19.00 -12.48
C ASP A 100 15.55 19.90 -11.64
N SER A 101 15.30 21.21 -11.64
CA SER A 101 15.99 22.13 -10.73
C SER A 101 15.62 21.83 -9.28
N VAL A 102 16.52 22.14 -8.34
CA VAL A 102 16.32 21.88 -6.89
C VAL A 102 15.00 22.48 -6.39
N ALA A 103 14.66 23.68 -6.84
CA ALA A 103 13.40 24.37 -6.49
C ALA A 103 12.12 23.65 -6.97
N ARG A 104 12.22 22.64 -7.84
CA ARG A 104 11.11 21.85 -8.39
C ARG A 104 11.15 20.39 -7.96
N TRP A 105 12.14 19.96 -7.18
CA TRP A 105 12.21 18.59 -6.73
C TRP A 105 10.99 18.23 -5.88
N LYS A 106 10.32 17.14 -6.27
CA LYS A 106 9.48 16.35 -5.37
C LYS A 106 10.41 15.35 -4.68
N PHE A 107 10.56 15.48 -3.37
CA PHE A 107 11.52 14.68 -2.61
C PHE A 107 11.03 14.34 -1.19
N HIS A 108 11.65 13.32 -0.62
CA HIS A 108 11.57 13.00 0.81
C HIS A 108 12.98 13.03 1.39
N ALA A 109 13.15 13.68 2.53
CA ALA A 109 14.44 13.81 3.20
C ALA A 109 14.33 13.34 4.65
N LEU A 110 15.29 12.52 5.07
CA LEU A 110 15.47 12.14 6.46
C LEU A 110 16.79 12.72 6.96
N THR A 111 16.67 13.55 7.99
CA THR A 111 17.79 14.28 8.61
C THR A 111 18.24 13.60 9.89
N LEU A 112 19.54 13.41 10.05
CA LEU A 112 20.12 12.84 11.27
C LEU A 112 21.04 13.85 11.95
N LEU A 113 21.06 13.85 13.28
CA LEU A 113 22.04 14.59 14.06
C LEU A 113 23.41 13.92 13.93
N PRO A 114 24.47 14.70 13.64
CA PRO A 114 25.83 14.19 13.72
C PRO A 114 26.15 13.87 15.19
N THR A 115 26.44 12.61 15.48
CA THR A 115 26.89 12.17 16.81
C THR A 115 28.42 12.14 16.86
N ALA A 116 28.99 12.42 18.03
CA ALA A 116 30.45 12.41 18.24
C ALA A 116 31.04 10.99 18.15
N GLU A 117 30.19 9.97 18.26
CA GLU A 117 30.51 8.56 18.08
C GLU A 117 29.92 8.08 16.75
N ILE A 118 30.64 7.22 16.04
CA ILE A 118 30.32 6.80 14.66
C ILE A 118 28.95 6.12 14.55
N GLU A 119 28.44 5.54 15.64
CA GLU A 119 27.08 4.99 15.76
C GLU A 119 26.61 5.05 17.23
N PRO A 120 25.30 5.26 17.48
CA PRO A 120 24.23 5.51 16.52
C PRO A 120 24.06 6.97 16.10
N SER A 121 23.44 7.18 14.92
CA SER A 121 22.92 8.50 14.51
C SER A 121 21.45 8.64 14.90
N ILE A 122 21.01 9.84 15.24
CA ILE A 122 19.66 10.07 15.77
C ILE A 122 18.84 10.90 14.77
N VAL A 123 17.59 10.51 14.52
CA VAL A 123 16.64 11.30 13.72
C VAL A 123 16.47 12.68 14.34
N GLU A 124 16.83 13.73 13.60
CA GLU A 124 16.90 15.10 14.12
C GLU A 124 15.51 15.69 14.43
N ARG A 125 14.54 15.39 13.57
CA ARG A 125 13.19 15.98 13.63
C ARG A 125 12.16 14.95 13.17
N LEU A 126 10.89 15.18 13.51
CA LEU A 126 9.78 14.38 13.00
C LEU A 126 9.80 14.44 11.45
N THR A 127 9.98 13.27 10.83
CA THR A 127 10.04 13.12 9.38
C THR A 127 8.76 12.44 8.90
N PHE A 128 8.21 12.95 7.79
CA PHE A 128 7.04 12.38 7.13
C PHE A 128 7.40 11.92 5.72
N PHE A 129 7.02 10.69 5.40
CA PHE A 129 6.98 10.17 4.04
C PHE A 129 5.53 10.20 3.57
N ASN A 130 5.23 11.12 2.66
CA ASN A 130 3.87 11.39 2.20
C ASN A 130 3.56 10.56 0.95
N PHE A 131 2.46 9.83 1.01
CA PHE A 131 1.83 9.06 -0.05
C PHE A 131 0.44 9.67 -0.29
N ARG A 132 0.44 10.95 -0.66
CA ARG A 132 -0.76 11.81 -0.78
C ARG A 132 -1.53 11.94 0.55
N ASN A 133 -2.63 11.22 0.71
CA ASN A 133 -3.46 11.22 1.92
C ASN A 133 -3.03 10.20 2.97
N TYR A 134 -1.98 9.41 2.70
CA TYR A 134 -1.32 8.52 3.64
C TYR A 134 0.05 9.05 3.98
N GLU A 135 0.52 8.86 5.20
CA GLU A 135 1.84 9.31 5.61
C GLU A 135 2.47 8.29 6.57
N LEU A 136 3.77 8.01 6.41
CA LEU A 136 4.56 7.31 7.42
C LEU A 136 5.35 8.34 8.21
N ALA A 137 5.21 8.33 9.53
CA ALA A 137 5.90 9.25 10.42
C ALA A 137 7.02 8.53 11.19
N ILE A 138 8.20 9.16 11.26
CA ILE A 138 9.34 8.73 12.08
C ILE A 138 9.71 9.89 13.01
N ALA A 139 9.61 9.67 14.32
CA ALA A 139 9.82 10.70 15.32
C ALA A 139 11.29 11.12 15.48
N ALA A 140 11.48 12.37 15.90
CA ALA A 140 12.77 12.87 16.37
C ALA A 140 13.25 12.06 17.59
N GLY A 141 14.52 11.66 17.62
CA GLY A 141 15.06 10.81 18.68
C GLY A 141 15.13 9.32 18.34
N VAL A 142 14.53 8.89 17.23
CA VAL A 142 14.70 7.51 16.74
C VAL A 142 16.15 7.26 16.35
N GLU A 143 16.69 6.11 16.73
CA GLU A 143 18.03 5.66 16.37
C GLU A 143 18.04 5.11 14.94
N CYS A 144 19.04 5.49 14.15
CA CYS A 144 19.34 4.92 12.84
C CYS A 144 20.73 4.29 12.87
N ARG A 145 20.81 3.02 12.47
CA ARG A 145 22.04 2.22 12.42
C ARG A 145 21.99 1.20 11.29
N LEU A 146 23.13 0.63 10.94
CA LEU A 146 23.17 -0.50 10.02
C LEU A 146 22.44 -1.72 10.62
N ASN A 147 21.78 -2.49 9.76
CA ASN A 147 21.24 -3.79 10.14
C ASN A 147 22.38 -4.80 10.40
N GLN A 148 22.05 -5.95 10.99
CA GLN A 148 23.05 -6.96 11.37
C GLN A 148 23.84 -7.50 10.17
N THR A 149 23.18 -7.64 9.02
CA THR A 149 23.74 -8.11 7.74
C THR A 149 24.53 -7.02 7.00
N LYS A 150 24.45 -5.77 7.45
CA LYS A 150 25.12 -4.59 6.87
C LYS A 150 24.79 -4.35 5.39
N ASP A 151 23.58 -4.72 4.99
CA ASP A 151 23.02 -4.55 3.65
C ASP A 151 21.80 -3.60 3.65
N GLY A 152 21.57 -2.89 4.75
CA GLY A 152 20.56 -1.87 4.89
C GLY A 152 20.64 -1.17 6.25
N PHE A 153 19.64 -0.34 6.53
CA PHE A 153 19.49 0.37 7.79
C PHE A 153 18.26 -0.09 8.55
N VAL A 154 18.30 0.08 9.87
CA VAL A 154 17.15 -0.08 10.75
C VAL A 154 16.90 1.22 11.51
N PHE A 155 15.63 1.50 11.76
CA PHE A 155 15.18 2.55 12.65
C PHE A 155 14.64 1.92 13.93
N ALA A 156 15.23 2.29 15.06
CA ALA A 156 15.02 1.63 16.34
C ALA A 156 14.72 2.61 17.47
N LEU A 157 14.10 2.11 18.54
CA LEU A 157 13.83 2.91 19.74
C LEU A 157 15.10 3.12 20.57
N ASP A 158 15.44 4.39 20.80
CA ASP A 158 16.51 4.77 21.72
C ASP A 158 16.05 4.70 23.18
N THR A 159 16.69 3.81 23.95
CA THR A 159 16.44 3.61 25.39
C THR A 159 16.86 4.78 26.28
N SER A 160 17.73 5.67 25.78
CA SER A 160 18.15 6.86 26.52
C SER A 160 17.06 7.94 26.56
N ILE A 161 16.11 7.88 25.63
CA ILE A 161 15.02 8.85 25.50
C ILE A 161 13.79 8.33 26.24
N HIS A 162 13.61 8.77 27.48
CA HIS A 162 12.51 8.38 28.36
C HIS A 162 11.08 8.69 27.84
N ASN A 163 10.97 9.41 26.72
CA ASN A 163 9.69 9.83 26.15
C ASN A 163 9.11 8.82 25.13
N PHE A 164 9.80 7.73 24.80
CA PHE A 164 9.27 6.68 23.91
C PHE A 164 8.77 5.46 24.68
N PRO A 165 7.68 4.80 24.23
CA PRO A 165 7.24 3.53 24.78
C PRO A 165 8.36 2.50 24.71
N ASN A 166 8.49 1.63 25.71
CA ASN A 166 9.55 0.63 25.70
C ASN A 166 9.25 -0.53 24.74
N THR A 167 7.98 -0.93 24.66
CA THR A 167 7.52 -2.09 23.86
C THR A 167 6.09 -1.94 23.33
N GLU A 168 5.21 -1.27 24.06
CA GLU A 168 3.78 -1.11 23.75
C GLU A 168 3.34 0.35 23.95
N PRO A 169 2.25 0.82 23.34
CA PRO A 169 1.72 2.16 23.57
C PRO A 169 1.51 2.44 25.06
N GLU A 170 2.23 3.42 25.60
CA GLU A 170 2.16 3.83 27.00
C GLU A 170 1.55 5.23 27.13
N LEU A 171 0.61 5.41 28.06
CA LEU A 171 -0.07 6.68 28.28
C LEU A 171 0.95 7.77 28.68
N GLY A 172 0.99 8.87 27.91
CA GLY A 172 1.89 10.00 28.16
C GLY A 172 3.25 9.91 27.46
N LYS A 173 3.56 8.79 26.81
CA LYS A 173 4.74 8.65 25.95
C LYS A 173 4.41 8.99 24.50
N ARG A 174 5.40 9.53 23.76
CA ARG A 174 5.28 9.85 22.34
C ARG A 174 5.44 8.59 21.51
N GLU A 175 4.66 8.47 20.44
CA GLU A 175 4.87 7.40 19.46
C GLU A 175 6.07 7.70 18.59
N ALA A 176 6.99 6.74 18.51
CA ALA A 176 8.17 6.85 17.67
C ALA A 176 7.83 6.67 16.18
N PHE A 177 6.81 5.88 15.89
CA PHE A 177 6.39 5.52 14.54
C PHE A 177 4.87 5.45 14.47
N TYR A 178 4.27 5.96 13.40
CA TYR A 178 2.85 5.76 13.10
C TYR A 178 2.58 5.91 11.61
N VAL A 179 1.49 5.29 11.14
CA VAL A 179 0.89 5.58 9.83
C VAL A 179 -0.27 6.56 10.03
N SER A 180 -0.33 7.59 9.22
CA SER A 180 -1.40 8.58 9.19
C SER A 180 -2.24 8.37 7.94
N THR A 181 -3.56 8.50 8.06
CA THR A 181 -4.49 8.42 6.92
C THR A 181 -5.46 9.59 6.90
N GLY A 182 -6.07 9.85 5.75
CA GLY A 182 -7.05 10.93 5.59
C GLY A 182 -6.44 12.31 5.82
N TYR A 183 -5.21 12.54 5.35
CA TYR A 183 -4.48 13.81 5.53
C TYR A 183 -4.24 14.16 7.01
N GLY A 184 -3.82 13.19 7.83
CA GLY A 184 -3.55 13.43 9.25
C GLY A 184 -4.77 13.27 10.17
N ALA A 185 -5.95 12.98 9.62
CA ALA A 185 -7.18 12.80 10.39
C ALA A 185 -7.09 11.61 11.36
N ASN A 186 -6.45 10.52 10.92
CA ASN A 186 -6.33 9.30 11.69
C ASN A 186 -4.86 8.93 11.90
N ARG A 187 -4.53 8.36 13.05
CA ARG A 187 -3.19 7.84 13.37
C ARG A 187 -3.28 6.39 13.80
N LEU A 188 -2.68 5.51 12.99
CA LEU A 188 -2.56 4.08 13.20
C LEU A 188 -1.22 3.82 13.89
N LYS A 189 -1.29 3.30 15.13
CA LYS A 189 -0.18 3.32 16.09
C LYS A 189 0.52 1.97 16.23
N GLY A 190 0.05 0.95 15.54
CA GLY A 190 0.49 -0.42 15.71
C GLY A 190 1.74 -0.82 14.92
N ILE A 191 2.65 0.11 14.60
CA ILE A 191 3.93 -0.30 13.98
C ILE A 191 4.70 -1.16 14.99
N LYS A 192 4.90 -2.44 14.66
CA LYS A 192 5.51 -3.41 15.56
C LYS A 192 6.99 -3.09 15.75
N VAL A 193 7.44 -3.25 16.99
CA VAL A 193 8.84 -3.14 17.37
C VAL A 193 9.32 -4.53 17.78
N ASN A 194 10.39 -5.03 17.16
CA ASN A 194 10.92 -6.36 17.47
C ASN A 194 11.71 -6.37 18.80
N GLU A 195 12.21 -7.54 19.20
CA GLU A 195 13.02 -7.71 20.42
C GLU A 195 14.33 -6.89 20.42
N ASN A 196 14.87 -6.58 19.23
CA ASN A 196 16.03 -5.72 19.03
C ASN A 196 15.67 -4.23 19.00
N ARG A 197 14.41 -3.89 19.30
CA ARG A 197 13.82 -2.56 19.27
C ARG A 197 13.74 -1.92 17.88
N GLU A 198 13.86 -2.71 16.83
CA GLU A 198 13.81 -2.27 15.44
C GLU A 198 12.35 -2.28 14.97
N ALA A 199 11.94 -1.22 14.27
CA ALA A 199 10.56 -1.04 13.82
C ALA A 199 10.45 -0.94 12.30
N ILE A 200 11.36 -0.19 11.67
CA ILE A 200 11.40 0.04 10.23
C ILE A 200 12.75 -0.40 9.69
N THR A 201 12.76 -1.11 8.57
CA THR A 201 13.98 -1.44 7.83
C THR A 201 14.01 -0.72 6.48
N LEU A 202 15.22 -0.35 6.06
CA LEU A 202 15.50 0.28 4.77
C LEU A 202 16.60 -0.55 4.08
N PRO A 203 16.23 -1.57 3.28
CA PRO A 203 17.19 -2.41 2.58
C PRO A 203 17.90 -1.64 1.46
N PHE A 204 19.15 -1.98 1.21
CA PHE A 204 19.95 -1.50 0.08
C PHE A 204 20.20 -2.60 -0.96
N THR A 205 19.54 -3.75 -0.82
CA THR A 205 19.66 -4.92 -1.71
C THR A 205 18.28 -5.48 -2.05
N GLY A 206 18.23 -6.26 -3.14
CA GLY A 206 17.01 -6.93 -3.59
C GLY A 206 15.97 -6.01 -4.23
N ILE A 207 14.79 -6.57 -4.53
CA ILE A 207 13.71 -5.88 -5.25
C ILE A 207 13.06 -4.74 -4.47
N LEU A 208 13.20 -4.73 -3.13
CA LEU A 208 12.65 -3.71 -2.23
C LEU A 208 13.72 -2.68 -1.80
N ALA A 209 14.92 -2.69 -2.40
CA ALA A 209 15.96 -1.74 -2.06
C ALA A 209 15.44 -0.30 -2.13
N GLY A 210 15.57 0.46 -1.05
CA GLY A 210 15.10 1.83 -0.92
C GLY A 210 13.62 2.01 -0.52
N CYS A 211 12.89 0.92 -0.28
CA CYS A 211 11.56 0.96 0.34
C CYS A 211 11.65 0.98 1.88
N LEU A 212 10.67 1.57 2.54
CA LEU A 212 10.53 1.54 4.00
C LEU A 212 9.63 0.34 4.37
N ASN A 213 10.20 -0.65 5.05
CA ASN A 213 9.50 -1.90 5.39
C ASN A 213 9.21 -1.98 6.88
N PHE A 214 8.00 -2.38 7.25
CA PHE A 214 7.58 -2.54 8.65
C PHE A 214 6.33 -3.41 8.77
N ALA A 215 6.06 -3.93 9.95
CA ALA A 215 4.79 -4.58 10.26
C ALA A 215 3.86 -3.59 10.99
N LEU A 216 2.61 -3.50 10.54
CA LEU A 216 1.54 -2.67 11.10
C LEU A 216 0.45 -3.58 11.64
N THR A 217 0.29 -3.63 12.95
CA THR A 217 -0.81 -4.33 13.62
C THR A 217 -2.01 -3.40 13.76
N LEU A 218 -3.09 -3.77 13.08
CA LEU A 218 -4.37 -3.11 13.23
C LEU A 218 -5.10 -3.62 14.47
N GLN A 219 -5.53 -2.70 15.35
CA GLN A 219 -6.03 -3.01 16.67
C GLN A 219 -7.56 -3.23 16.67
N ASN A 220 -7.97 -4.45 16.99
CA ASN A 220 -9.37 -4.81 17.21
C ASN A 220 -9.68 -4.74 18.71
N LEU A 221 -9.85 -3.51 19.22
CA LEU A 221 -9.86 -3.23 20.66
C LEU A 221 -11.05 -3.81 21.42
N ASN A 222 -12.24 -3.84 20.81
CA ASN A 222 -13.46 -4.36 21.44
C ASN A 222 -14.26 -5.27 20.47
N PRO A 223 -13.75 -6.48 20.19
CA PRO A 223 -14.41 -7.41 19.27
C PRO A 223 -15.87 -7.69 19.69
N GLY A 224 -16.79 -7.62 18.74
CA GLY A 224 -18.24 -7.78 18.95
C GLY A 224 -18.98 -6.50 19.34
N ASN A 225 -18.29 -5.50 19.90
CA ASN A 225 -18.90 -4.28 20.44
C ASN A 225 -18.71 -3.06 19.55
N THR A 226 -17.57 -2.94 18.87
CA THR A 226 -17.25 -1.80 18.00
C THR A 226 -16.80 -2.27 16.63
N ALA A 227 -16.95 -1.39 15.63
CA ALA A 227 -16.37 -1.59 14.32
C ALA A 227 -14.83 -1.71 14.40
N PHE A 228 -14.24 -2.33 13.38
CA PHE A 228 -12.80 -2.36 13.21
C PHE A 228 -12.35 -1.05 12.54
N ASP A 229 -12.29 0.02 13.32
CA ASP A 229 -12.11 1.39 12.84
C ASP A 229 -10.87 1.58 11.95
N GLU A 230 -9.75 0.92 12.28
CA GLU A 230 -8.52 1.10 11.52
C GLU A 230 -8.61 0.59 10.07
N LEU A 231 -9.43 -0.44 9.80
CA LEU A 231 -9.70 -0.89 8.42
C LEU A 231 -10.49 0.16 7.62
N ILE A 232 -11.48 0.79 8.27
CA ILE A 232 -12.25 1.90 7.69
C ILE A 232 -11.32 3.09 7.39
N GLN A 233 -10.44 3.43 8.33
CA GLN A 233 -9.49 4.53 8.22
C GLN A 233 -8.42 4.28 7.14
N MET A 234 -8.07 3.02 6.86
CA MET A 234 -7.20 2.62 5.76
C MET A 234 -7.90 2.54 4.40
N ASP A 235 -9.20 2.82 4.34
CA ASP A 235 -10.03 2.81 3.13
C ASP A 235 -9.77 1.59 2.21
N VAL A 236 -9.83 0.40 2.82
CA VAL A 236 -9.60 -0.88 2.12
C VAL A 236 -10.88 -1.31 1.42
N ALA A 237 -10.95 -1.20 0.10
CA ALA A 237 -12.22 -1.40 -0.61
C ALA A 237 -12.06 -1.76 -2.09
N LEU A 238 -13.17 -2.29 -2.62
CA LEU A 238 -13.52 -2.23 -4.03
C LEU A 238 -14.44 -1.04 -4.26
N ARG A 239 -14.35 -0.42 -5.45
CA ARG A 239 -15.14 0.77 -5.76
C ARG A 239 -15.72 0.72 -7.16
N MET A 240 -16.98 1.13 -7.24
CA MET A 240 -17.63 1.49 -8.50
C MET A 240 -17.69 2.99 -8.61
N PHE A 241 -17.31 3.53 -9.77
CA PHE A 241 -17.26 4.97 -10.01
C PHE A 241 -18.27 5.35 -11.09
N PHE A 242 -18.87 6.53 -10.96
CA PHE A 242 -19.89 7.02 -11.88
C PHE A 242 -19.88 8.55 -11.92
N LYS A 243 -20.50 9.13 -12.96
CA LYS A 243 -20.69 10.58 -13.02
C LYS A 243 -21.60 10.99 -11.86
N SER A 244 -21.17 11.97 -11.08
CA SER A 244 -22.03 12.54 -10.05
C SER A 244 -23.23 13.21 -10.73
N ALA A 245 -24.44 12.92 -10.24
CA ALA A 245 -25.67 13.48 -10.78
C ALA A 245 -25.79 14.97 -10.41
N ASN A 246 -25.05 15.84 -11.11
CA ASN A 246 -25.16 17.29 -10.94
C ASN A 246 -26.36 17.84 -11.74
N SER A 247 -27.55 17.26 -11.57
CA SER A 247 -28.71 17.61 -12.41
C SER A 247 -29.64 18.67 -11.81
N SER A 248 -29.50 19.05 -10.54
CA SER A 248 -30.07 20.31 -10.06
C SER A 248 -29.29 20.89 -8.89
N LEU A 249 -28.70 22.05 -9.14
CA LEU A 249 -28.20 22.98 -8.13
C LEU A 249 -29.31 23.24 -7.10
N ASP A 250 -29.30 22.52 -5.98
CA ASP A 250 -29.86 23.08 -4.77
C ASP A 250 -28.99 24.30 -4.43
N SER A 251 -29.57 25.49 -4.51
CA SER A 251 -28.90 26.75 -4.17
C SER A 251 -28.39 26.81 -2.72
N THR A 252 -28.73 25.82 -1.90
CA THR A 252 -28.27 25.67 -0.52
C THR A 252 -27.17 24.62 -0.35
N ASP A 253 -26.83 23.85 -1.38
CA ASP A 253 -25.70 22.92 -1.35
C ASP A 253 -24.37 23.71 -1.33
N PRO A 254 -23.52 23.58 -0.29
CA PRO A 254 -22.23 24.25 -0.23
C PRO A 254 -21.28 23.87 -1.38
N PHE A 255 -21.56 22.80 -2.13
CA PHE A 255 -20.81 22.39 -3.33
C PHE A 255 -21.41 22.92 -4.65
N SER A 256 -22.56 23.59 -4.60
CA SER A 256 -23.20 24.23 -5.78
C SER A 256 -22.37 25.37 -6.41
N GLY A 257 -21.34 25.86 -5.71
CA GLY A 257 -20.41 26.88 -6.20
C GLY A 257 -19.45 26.42 -7.30
N PHE A 258 -19.40 25.11 -7.61
CA PHE A 258 -18.59 24.56 -8.69
C PHE A 258 -19.33 24.56 -10.05
N THR A 259 -19.97 25.67 -10.40
CA THR A 259 -20.86 25.85 -11.57
C THR A 259 -20.18 25.73 -12.95
N GLY A 260 -18.93 25.25 -13.01
CA GLY A 260 -18.17 25.03 -14.25
C GLY A 260 -18.16 23.59 -14.77
N PHE A 261 -18.53 22.59 -13.95
CA PHE A 261 -18.39 21.16 -14.29
C PHE A 261 -19.66 20.55 -14.89
N ASN A 262 -20.25 21.21 -15.89
CA ASN A 262 -21.48 20.75 -16.56
C ASN A 262 -21.26 20.50 -18.07
N THR A 263 -20.07 20.03 -18.46
CA THR A 263 -19.81 19.58 -19.83
C THR A 263 -19.41 18.10 -19.84
N GLU A 264 -19.52 17.43 -21.00
CA GLU A 264 -19.03 16.06 -21.22
C GLU A 264 -17.56 15.86 -20.79
N GLN A 265 -16.77 16.94 -20.73
CA GLN A 265 -15.33 16.91 -20.47
C GLN A 265 -14.98 17.17 -19.00
N ASP A 266 -15.78 17.99 -18.32
CA ASP A 266 -15.55 18.43 -16.95
C ASP A 266 -16.75 18.07 -16.07
N PHE A 267 -16.62 17.03 -15.24
CA PHE A 267 -17.65 16.54 -14.33
C PHE A 267 -17.05 15.99 -13.03
N LEU A 268 -17.87 15.95 -11.97
CA LEU A 268 -17.51 15.29 -10.72
C LEU A 268 -17.69 13.78 -10.82
N ILE A 269 -16.78 13.04 -10.19
CA ILE A 269 -16.83 11.58 -10.09
C ILE A 269 -17.24 11.23 -8.67
N SER A 270 -18.33 10.48 -8.57
CA SER A 270 -18.77 9.84 -7.33
C SER A 270 -18.35 8.37 -7.33
N SER A 271 -18.24 7.78 -6.14
CA SER A 271 -17.95 6.36 -6.02
C SER A 271 -18.75 5.71 -4.89
N HIS A 272 -19.14 4.45 -5.10
CA HIS A 272 -19.65 3.57 -4.06
C HIS A 272 -18.53 2.69 -3.56
N ARG A 273 -18.33 2.68 -2.23
CA ARG A 273 -17.33 1.87 -1.54
C ARG A 273 -17.96 0.54 -1.14
N TYR A 274 -17.34 -0.55 -1.57
CA TYR A 274 -17.62 -1.90 -1.09
C TYR A 274 -16.42 -2.37 -0.26
N PRO A 275 -16.53 -2.45 1.08
CA PRO A 275 -15.42 -2.86 1.92
C PRO A 275 -14.95 -4.28 1.56
N PHE A 276 -13.64 -4.52 1.56
CA PHE A 276 -13.12 -5.85 1.24
C PHE A 276 -13.28 -6.82 2.42
N LEU A 277 -12.95 -6.34 3.62
CA LEU A 277 -13.06 -7.10 4.87
C LEU A 277 -14.26 -6.62 5.68
N GLY A 278 -14.77 -7.49 6.56
CA GLY A 278 -15.85 -7.14 7.47
C GLY A 278 -15.36 -6.12 8.50
N GLU A 279 -15.93 -4.91 8.46
CA GLU A 279 -15.52 -3.77 9.29
C GLU A 279 -16.50 -3.51 10.45
N ASP A 280 -17.69 -4.11 10.43
CA ASP A 280 -18.72 -3.87 11.45
C ASP A 280 -18.47 -4.61 12.77
N SER A 281 -19.26 -4.28 13.79
CA SER A 281 -19.11 -4.87 15.12
C SER A 281 -19.33 -6.38 15.13
N ASN A 282 -20.19 -6.93 14.27
CA ASN A 282 -20.43 -8.37 14.19
C ASN A 282 -19.22 -9.09 13.56
N ALA A 283 -18.71 -8.56 12.44
CA ALA A 283 -17.51 -9.10 11.80
C ALA A 283 -16.29 -9.04 12.72
N SER A 284 -16.15 -7.98 13.53
CA SER A 284 -15.00 -7.80 14.42
C SER A 284 -14.81 -8.96 15.41
N SER A 285 -15.88 -9.62 15.86
CA SER A 285 -15.76 -10.81 16.73
C SER A 285 -15.31 -12.07 16.01
N HIS A 286 -15.31 -12.08 14.67
CA HIS A 286 -15.05 -13.27 13.86
C HIS A 286 -13.68 -13.28 13.19
N TYR A 287 -12.83 -12.28 13.44
CA TYR A 287 -11.42 -12.35 13.05
C TYR A 287 -10.72 -13.50 13.77
N SER A 288 -9.81 -14.17 13.08
CA SER A 288 -9.02 -15.25 13.68
C SER A 288 -8.16 -14.75 14.84
N GLN A 289 -8.02 -15.56 15.90
CA GLN A 289 -7.05 -15.27 16.96
C GLN A 289 -5.62 -15.47 16.45
N GLN A 290 -4.73 -14.53 16.73
CA GLN A 290 -3.30 -14.69 16.48
C GLN A 290 -2.62 -15.42 17.64
N GLY A 291 -1.32 -15.73 17.51
CA GLY A 291 -0.57 -16.52 18.50
C GLY A 291 -0.49 -15.91 19.91
N ASP A 292 -0.79 -14.62 20.05
CA ASP A 292 -0.90 -13.89 21.32
C ASP A 292 -2.34 -13.88 21.89
N GLY A 293 -3.29 -14.53 21.23
CA GLY A 293 -4.68 -14.66 21.63
C GLY A 293 -5.57 -13.46 21.26
N ASN A 294 -5.01 -12.39 20.69
CA ASN A 294 -5.80 -11.24 20.23
C ASN A 294 -6.41 -11.49 18.84
N GLN A 295 -7.38 -10.67 18.44
CA GLN A 295 -8.01 -10.70 17.13
C GLN A 295 -7.53 -9.53 16.25
N ASN A 296 -6.28 -9.11 16.44
CA ASN A 296 -5.68 -8.04 15.66
C ASN A 296 -5.28 -8.55 14.27
N LEU A 297 -5.10 -7.61 13.34
CA LEU A 297 -4.67 -7.91 11.98
C LEU A 297 -3.30 -7.29 11.71
N THR A 298 -2.27 -8.11 11.52
CA THR A 298 -0.95 -7.59 11.13
C THR A 298 -0.80 -7.54 9.62
N LEU A 299 -0.43 -6.36 9.10
CA LEU A 299 -0.09 -6.11 7.71
C LEU A 299 1.41 -5.82 7.58
N TYR A 300 2.06 -6.37 6.56
CA TYR A 300 3.48 -6.15 6.29
C TYR A 300 3.62 -5.13 5.16
N ALA A 301 4.02 -3.93 5.52
CA ALA A 301 4.19 -2.82 4.61
C ALA A 301 5.56 -2.84 3.94
N SER A 302 5.57 -2.48 2.66
CA SER A 302 6.74 -1.98 1.93
C SER A 302 6.27 -0.69 1.26
N LEU A 303 6.92 0.44 1.54
CA LEU A 303 6.52 1.74 0.98
C LEU A 303 7.67 2.38 0.21
N ASP A 304 7.50 2.62 -1.10
CA ASP A 304 8.47 3.36 -1.92
C ASP A 304 8.10 4.85 -2.00
N PRO A 305 8.84 5.77 -1.35
CA PRO A 305 8.51 7.19 -1.33
C PRO A 305 8.42 7.85 -2.71
N ILE A 306 9.08 7.30 -3.73
CA ILE A 306 9.08 7.85 -5.11
C ILE A 306 8.28 6.99 -6.10
N GLY A 307 7.71 5.88 -5.62
CA GLY A 307 6.91 4.94 -6.39
C GLY A 307 5.60 4.54 -5.69
N PRO A 308 4.76 5.47 -5.21
CA PRO A 308 3.59 5.14 -4.40
C PRO A 308 2.56 4.24 -5.11
N LEU A 309 2.47 4.34 -6.45
CA LEU A 309 1.56 3.53 -7.28
C LEU A 309 2.24 2.27 -7.88
N ASN A 310 3.50 2.01 -7.58
CA ASN A 310 4.18 0.80 -8.02
C ASN A 310 3.81 -0.36 -7.09
N SER A 311 2.87 -1.21 -7.50
CA SER A 311 2.34 -2.33 -6.72
C SER A 311 3.37 -3.38 -6.30
N ASP A 312 4.50 -3.44 -7.00
CA ASP A 312 5.57 -4.41 -6.70
C ASP A 312 6.46 -3.93 -5.53
N ARG A 313 6.40 -2.63 -5.21
CA ARG A 313 7.27 -1.97 -4.23
C ARG A 313 6.52 -1.23 -3.12
N THR A 314 5.28 -0.80 -3.38
CA THR A 314 4.42 -0.07 -2.45
C THR A 314 3.13 -0.83 -2.19
N TYR A 315 3.01 -1.45 -1.02
CA TYR A 315 1.87 -2.30 -0.65
C TYR A 315 1.80 -2.57 0.87
N PHE A 316 0.67 -3.14 1.30
CA PHE A 316 0.49 -3.81 2.59
C PHE A 316 0.12 -5.28 2.35
N ALA A 317 0.98 -6.22 2.73
CA ALA A 317 0.74 -7.65 2.56
C ALA A 317 0.11 -8.28 3.81
N PHE A 318 -0.70 -9.32 3.64
CA PHE A 318 -1.29 -10.07 4.76
C PHE A 318 -0.36 -11.13 5.36
N VAL A 319 0.75 -11.42 4.68
CA VAL A 319 1.72 -12.46 5.04
C VAL A 319 3.11 -11.83 5.06
N GLU A 320 3.97 -12.29 5.96
CA GLU A 320 5.34 -11.78 6.10
C GLU A 320 6.21 -12.13 4.88
N LEU A 321 7.18 -11.27 4.54
CA LEU A 321 8.03 -11.40 3.33
C LEU A 321 8.73 -12.76 3.22
N GLU A 322 9.15 -13.35 4.35
CA GLU A 322 9.85 -14.64 4.37
C GLU A 322 8.90 -15.84 4.22
N ASN A 323 7.59 -15.63 4.37
CA ASN A 323 6.60 -16.68 4.30
C ASN A 323 5.88 -16.69 2.94
N SER A 324 6.25 -17.68 2.12
CA SER A 324 5.64 -17.95 0.82
C SER A 324 4.45 -18.90 0.87
N GLN A 325 4.11 -19.42 2.06
CA GLN A 325 3.01 -20.35 2.25
C GLN A 325 1.70 -19.61 2.56
N GLU A 326 0.61 -20.37 2.47
CA GLU A 326 -0.72 -19.91 2.87
C GLU A 326 -0.72 -19.47 4.33
N SER A 327 -1.43 -18.38 4.60
CA SER A 327 -1.60 -17.85 5.94
C SER A 327 -2.52 -18.74 6.78
N ASP A 328 -2.31 -18.75 8.09
CA ASP A 328 -3.25 -19.33 9.05
C ASP A 328 -4.44 -18.39 9.38
N LEU A 329 -4.46 -17.20 8.77
CA LEU A 329 -5.48 -16.18 9.00
C LEU A 329 -6.77 -16.51 8.28
N SER A 330 -7.85 -16.61 9.04
CA SER A 330 -9.23 -16.56 8.52
C SER A 330 -9.79 -15.16 8.74
N LEU A 331 -10.05 -14.43 7.66
CA LEU A 331 -10.51 -13.04 7.69
C LEU A 331 -11.99 -12.97 7.25
N PRO A 332 -12.92 -12.45 8.08
CA PRO A 332 -14.29 -12.24 7.63
C PRO A 332 -14.31 -11.17 6.53
N SER A 333 -14.95 -11.47 5.40
CA SER A 333 -15.12 -10.50 4.30
C SER A 333 -16.51 -9.86 4.29
N CYS A 334 -16.72 -8.90 3.40
CA CYS A 334 -18.08 -8.42 3.09
C CYS A 334 -18.83 -9.33 2.10
N TYR A 335 -18.15 -10.29 1.46
CA TYR A 335 -18.81 -11.25 0.60
C TYR A 335 -19.74 -12.17 1.41
N ARG A 336 -20.84 -12.57 0.78
CA ARG A 336 -21.88 -13.38 1.38
C ARG A 336 -22.20 -14.57 0.50
N THR A 337 -22.68 -15.64 1.12
CA THR A 337 -23.34 -16.69 0.38
C THR A 337 -24.77 -16.27 0.01
N ASN A 338 -25.40 -16.97 -0.93
CA ASN A 338 -26.83 -16.87 -1.23
C ASN A 338 -27.75 -17.13 -0.01
N LEU A 339 -27.23 -17.75 1.04
CA LEU A 339 -27.93 -17.98 2.31
C LEU A 339 -27.65 -16.90 3.36
N GLY A 340 -26.84 -15.89 3.04
CA GLY A 340 -26.47 -14.79 3.92
C GLY A 340 -25.31 -15.07 4.87
N TYR A 341 -24.63 -16.22 4.75
CA TYR A 341 -23.44 -16.50 5.56
C TYR A 341 -22.24 -15.69 5.07
N THR A 342 -21.40 -15.24 6.01
CA THR A 342 -20.15 -14.54 5.69
C THR A 342 -19.15 -15.49 5.07
N ILE A 343 -18.57 -15.07 3.95
CA ILE A 343 -17.44 -15.77 3.35
C ILE A 343 -16.15 -15.26 4.01
N HIS A 344 -15.30 -16.18 4.44
CA HIS A 344 -13.99 -15.89 4.99
C HIS A 344 -12.91 -16.06 3.92
N LEU A 345 -11.88 -15.22 4.01
CA LEU A 345 -10.74 -15.18 3.10
C LEU A 345 -9.47 -15.59 3.84
N THR A 346 -8.73 -16.54 3.27
CA THR A 346 -7.40 -16.94 3.74
C THR A 346 -6.36 -16.52 2.70
N PRO A 347 -5.42 -15.63 3.03
CA PRO A 347 -4.34 -15.19 2.13
C PRO A 347 -3.39 -16.33 1.72
N TYR A 348 -3.01 -16.44 0.43
CA TYR A 348 -2.16 -17.54 -0.10
C TYR A 348 -0.66 -17.39 0.15
N GLY A 349 -0.14 -16.16 0.31
CA GLY A 349 1.28 -15.93 0.50
C GLY A 349 1.66 -14.47 0.28
N HIS A 350 2.87 -14.08 0.68
CA HIS A 350 3.28 -12.67 0.69
C HIS A 350 3.18 -11.95 -0.66
N ASN A 351 3.61 -12.60 -1.73
CA ASN A 351 3.55 -12.03 -3.09
C ASN A 351 2.17 -12.14 -3.73
N ASP A 352 1.31 -12.99 -3.17
CA ASP A 352 0.03 -13.36 -3.75
C ASP A 352 -1.16 -12.70 -3.07
N SER A 353 -1.03 -12.02 -1.93
CA SER A 353 -2.18 -11.41 -1.24
C SER A 353 -1.80 -10.09 -0.59
N ARG A 354 -2.18 -8.98 -1.25
CA ARG A 354 -1.76 -7.63 -0.87
C ARG A 354 -2.88 -6.62 -1.02
N LEU A 355 -2.73 -5.51 -0.31
CA LEU A 355 -3.42 -4.25 -0.53
C LEU A 355 -2.43 -3.29 -1.22
N ILE A 356 -2.84 -2.68 -2.32
CA ILE A 356 -2.02 -1.74 -3.08
C ILE A 356 -2.71 -0.39 -3.18
N PHE A 357 -1.95 0.67 -3.39
CA PHE A 357 -2.53 2.00 -3.62
C PHE A 357 -3.16 2.10 -5.01
N ALA A 358 -4.37 2.68 -5.05
CA ALA A 358 -5.03 3.09 -6.28
C ALA A 358 -5.55 4.53 -6.12
N GLU A 359 -5.67 5.24 -7.25
CA GLU A 359 -6.20 6.60 -7.25
C GLU A 359 -7.73 6.60 -7.05
N LEU A 360 -8.20 7.51 -6.20
CA LEU A 360 -9.60 7.83 -5.95
C LEU A 360 -9.94 9.15 -6.67
N PRO A 361 -10.17 9.13 -7.99
CA PRO A 361 -10.48 10.35 -8.73
C PRO A 361 -11.84 10.91 -8.28
N THR A 362 -11.87 12.22 -8.01
CA THR A 362 -13.10 12.94 -7.63
C THR A 362 -13.62 13.83 -8.77
N GLN A 363 -12.84 14.01 -9.83
CA GLN A 363 -13.14 14.88 -10.97
C GLN A 363 -12.55 14.29 -12.26
N SER A 364 -13.17 14.55 -13.41
CA SER A 364 -12.70 14.08 -14.72
C SER A 364 -11.39 14.75 -15.16
N ALA A 365 -11.23 16.03 -14.84
CA ALA A 365 -10.03 16.82 -15.07
C ALA A 365 -9.67 17.54 -13.77
N SER A 366 -8.70 17.01 -13.01
CA SER A 366 -8.25 17.59 -11.76
C SER A 366 -6.89 18.26 -11.93
N VAL A 367 -6.75 19.47 -11.38
CA VAL A 367 -5.45 20.14 -11.22
C VAL A 367 -4.68 19.55 -10.04
N PHE A 368 -5.38 18.94 -9.09
CA PHE A 368 -4.80 18.29 -7.92
C PHE A 368 -4.67 16.79 -8.10
N GLU A 369 -3.63 16.21 -7.53
CA GLU A 369 -3.48 14.75 -7.51
C GLU A 369 -4.62 14.10 -6.71
N ALA A 370 -5.24 13.05 -7.26
CA ALA A 370 -6.32 12.33 -6.60
C ALA A 370 -5.83 11.69 -5.29
N PRO A 371 -6.63 11.68 -4.21
CA PRO A 371 -6.30 10.87 -3.03
C PRO A 371 -6.12 9.41 -3.40
N PHE A 372 -5.43 8.64 -2.58
CA PHE A 372 -5.37 7.19 -2.69
C PHE A 372 -6.40 6.50 -1.81
N TYR A 373 -6.70 5.26 -2.18
CA TYR A 373 -7.33 4.25 -1.34
C TYR A 373 -6.59 2.93 -1.51
N LEU A 374 -6.88 1.94 -0.66
CA LEU A 374 -6.26 0.62 -0.75
C LEU A 374 -7.19 -0.37 -1.43
N VAL A 375 -6.71 -0.97 -2.52
CA VAL A 375 -7.43 -1.99 -3.29
C VAL A 375 -6.80 -3.36 -3.08
N PRO A 376 -7.58 -4.42 -2.83
CA PRO A 376 -7.02 -5.76 -2.68
C PRO A 376 -6.57 -6.32 -4.03
N THR A 377 -5.52 -7.12 -4.02
CA THR A 377 -5.03 -7.86 -5.19
C THR A 377 -4.53 -9.23 -4.77
N GLY A 378 -4.58 -10.17 -5.72
CA GLY A 378 -4.03 -11.50 -5.60
C GLY A 378 -5.05 -12.58 -5.22
N LYS A 379 -4.64 -13.65 -4.54
CA LYS A 379 -5.38 -14.89 -4.33
C LYS A 379 -5.79 -15.07 -2.87
N TYR A 380 -7.01 -15.56 -2.66
CA TYR A 380 -7.56 -15.83 -1.33
C TYR A 380 -8.36 -17.13 -1.35
N LYS A 381 -8.08 -18.06 -0.44
CA LYS A 381 -8.90 -19.28 -0.27
C LYS A 381 -10.20 -18.91 0.42
N LEU A 382 -11.31 -19.41 -0.10
CA LEU A 382 -12.64 -19.18 0.44
C LEU A 382 -13.02 -20.25 1.46
N SER A 383 -13.68 -19.83 2.52
CA SER A 383 -14.27 -20.71 3.54
C SER A 383 -15.57 -20.11 4.08
N VAL A 384 -16.45 -20.92 4.67
CA VAL A 384 -17.74 -20.46 5.23
C VAL A 384 -17.90 -21.01 6.64
N PRO A 385 -17.48 -20.26 7.67
CA PRO A 385 -17.66 -20.68 9.06
C PRO A 385 -19.13 -20.74 9.45
N ASN A 386 -19.47 -21.71 10.29
CA ASN A 386 -20.80 -21.81 10.91
C ASN A 386 -20.94 -20.97 12.19
N TYR A 387 -19.85 -20.33 12.64
CA TYR A 387 -19.76 -19.50 13.86
C TYR A 387 -20.17 -20.20 15.17
N ASP A 388 -20.13 -21.54 15.23
CA ASP A 388 -20.33 -22.27 16.49
C ASP A 388 -19.27 -21.91 17.55
N THR A 389 -18.11 -21.42 17.10
CA THR A 389 -17.01 -20.92 17.92
C THR A 389 -16.69 -19.48 17.54
N THR A 390 -16.68 -18.61 18.55
CA THR A 390 -16.25 -17.21 18.42
C THR A 390 -15.34 -16.88 19.60
N PRO A 391 -14.10 -16.39 19.39
CA PRO A 391 -13.50 -16.06 18.09
C PRO A 391 -13.16 -17.29 17.25
N ILE A 392 -12.85 -17.08 15.96
CA ILE A 392 -12.43 -18.15 15.05
C ILE A 392 -11.02 -18.61 15.41
N PRO A 393 -10.77 -19.91 15.68
CA PRO A 393 -9.42 -20.42 15.85
C PRO A 393 -8.59 -20.26 14.57
N SER A 394 -7.31 -19.86 14.70
CA SER A 394 -6.35 -19.88 13.59
C SER A 394 -6.15 -21.31 13.07
N SER A 395 -5.80 -21.46 11.80
CA SER A 395 -5.50 -22.75 11.15
C SER A 395 -6.68 -23.74 11.13
N GLN A 396 -7.89 -23.33 11.51
CA GLN A 396 -9.08 -24.17 11.37
C GLN A 396 -9.67 -24.02 9.97
N ASP A 397 -9.89 -25.16 9.30
CA ASP A 397 -10.58 -25.19 8.02
C ASP A 397 -12.11 -25.18 8.23
N PHE A 398 -12.79 -24.31 7.48
CA PHE A 398 -14.25 -24.17 7.51
C PHE A 398 -14.83 -24.56 6.14
N PRO A 399 -15.28 -25.82 5.99
CA PRO A 399 -15.62 -26.35 4.68
C PRO A 399 -16.85 -25.66 4.10
N ILE A 400 -16.79 -25.39 2.80
CA ILE A 400 -17.92 -24.93 2.00
C ILE A 400 -18.91 -26.08 1.82
N ARG A 401 -20.20 -25.84 2.05
CA ARG A 401 -21.27 -26.83 1.85
C ARG A 401 -21.82 -26.72 0.42
N ASP A 402 -22.43 -27.79 -0.08
CA ASP A 402 -23.05 -27.82 -1.44
C ASP A 402 -24.10 -26.72 -1.68
N VAL A 403 -24.65 -26.16 -0.60
CA VAL A 403 -25.69 -25.12 -0.65
C VAL A 403 -25.13 -23.69 -0.62
N ASP A 404 -23.84 -23.54 -0.29
CA ASP A 404 -23.19 -22.25 -0.19
C ASP A 404 -22.73 -21.81 -1.59
N ASN A 405 -23.40 -20.81 -2.15
CA ASN A 405 -23.01 -20.18 -3.41
C ASN A 405 -22.54 -18.75 -3.12
N PHE A 406 -21.47 -18.31 -3.77
CA PHE A 406 -20.96 -16.95 -3.65
C PHE A 406 -21.94 -15.97 -4.28
N LEU A 407 -22.50 -15.05 -3.50
CA LEU A 407 -23.43 -14.05 -3.99
C LEU A 407 -22.67 -12.96 -4.77
N CYS A 408 -23.17 -12.63 -5.96
CA CYS A 408 -22.58 -11.64 -6.85
C CYS A 408 -23.56 -10.49 -7.13
N GLY A 409 -23.01 -9.36 -7.57
CA GLY A 409 -23.76 -8.25 -8.13
C GLY A 409 -24.58 -7.48 -7.09
N LEU A 410 -24.98 -6.25 -7.45
CA LEU A 410 -25.71 -5.36 -6.55
C LEU A 410 -27.18 -5.76 -6.36
N ALA A 411 -27.73 -6.60 -7.25
CA ALA A 411 -29.14 -6.98 -7.26
C ALA A 411 -29.44 -8.25 -6.44
N GLY A 412 -28.43 -8.97 -5.94
CA GLY A 412 -28.61 -10.17 -5.10
C GLY A 412 -29.25 -11.37 -5.82
N ILE A 413 -29.26 -11.37 -7.15
CA ILE A 413 -29.87 -12.39 -8.03
C ILE A 413 -28.84 -13.13 -8.88
N GLU A 414 -27.56 -12.89 -8.62
CA GLU A 414 -26.43 -13.50 -9.30
C GLU A 414 -25.60 -14.27 -8.27
N TYR A 415 -25.10 -15.43 -8.65
CA TYR A 415 -24.21 -16.20 -7.78
C TYR A 415 -23.30 -17.12 -8.57
N ILE A 416 -22.14 -17.42 -7.98
CA ILE A 416 -21.19 -18.42 -8.46
C ILE A 416 -21.28 -19.65 -7.55
N GLN A 417 -21.44 -20.82 -8.16
CA GLN A 417 -21.44 -22.07 -7.42
C GLN A 417 -20.05 -22.39 -6.88
N LEU A 418 -19.97 -22.51 -5.56
CA LEU A 418 -18.76 -22.97 -4.88
C LEU A 418 -18.77 -24.51 -4.82
N SER A 419 -17.57 -25.09 -4.81
CA SER A 419 -17.38 -26.54 -4.70
C SER A 419 -17.19 -26.95 -3.24
N SER A 420 -17.93 -27.94 -2.75
CA SER A 420 -17.63 -28.61 -1.47
C SER A 420 -16.51 -29.64 -1.58
N GLN A 421 -16.13 -30.00 -2.82
CA GLN A 421 -15.18 -31.08 -3.13
C GLN A 421 -13.81 -30.55 -3.59
N SER A 422 -13.69 -29.25 -3.83
CA SER A 422 -12.49 -28.60 -4.35
C SER A 422 -12.22 -27.32 -3.59
N VAL A 423 -10.95 -26.93 -3.48
CA VAL A 423 -10.58 -25.62 -2.93
C VAL A 423 -11.09 -24.53 -3.86
N ASN A 424 -11.79 -23.55 -3.29
CA ASN A 424 -12.31 -22.39 -4.01
C ASN A 424 -11.37 -21.20 -3.77
N ILE A 425 -10.90 -20.58 -4.84
CA ILE A 425 -9.94 -19.48 -4.80
C ILE A 425 -10.59 -18.24 -5.40
N LEU A 426 -10.64 -17.16 -4.63
CA LEU A 426 -10.96 -15.84 -5.11
C LEU A 426 -9.69 -15.17 -5.63
N HIS A 427 -9.72 -14.73 -6.88
CA HIS A 427 -8.67 -13.97 -7.51
C HIS A 427 -9.12 -12.53 -7.68
N LEU A 428 -8.34 -11.60 -7.16
CA LEU A 428 -8.53 -10.17 -7.28
C LEU A 428 -7.42 -9.60 -8.16
N LYS A 429 -7.79 -8.88 -9.21
CA LYS A 429 -6.84 -8.23 -10.10
C LYS A 429 -7.07 -6.74 -10.09
N ALA A 430 -6.20 -6.01 -9.40
CA ALA A 430 -6.24 -4.55 -9.31
C ALA A 430 -5.89 -3.85 -10.63
N GLY A 431 -6.08 -2.52 -10.66
CA GLY A 431 -5.80 -1.67 -11.83
C GLY A 431 -6.76 -1.89 -12.99
N LYS A 432 -7.97 -2.40 -12.71
CA LYS A 432 -8.97 -2.70 -13.72
C LYS A 432 -10.03 -1.60 -13.85
N PRO A 433 -10.53 -1.31 -15.06
CA PRO A 433 -11.55 -0.29 -15.30
C PRO A 433 -12.74 -0.42 -14.34
N ALA A 434 -13.17 0.69 -13.75
CA ALA A 434 -14.22 0.75 -12.72
C ALA A 434 -15.21 1.91 -12.91
N PHE A 435 -14.99 2.76 -13.92
CA PHE A 435 -15.81 3.94 -14.18
C PHE A 435 -16.94 3.62 -15.14
N ALA A 436 -18.19 3.80 -14.71
CA ALA A 436 -19.40 3.72 -15.51
C ALA A 436 -19.86 5.13 -15.91
N PRO A 437 -19.45 5.65 -17.09
CA PRO A 437 -19.75 7.03 -17.52
C PRO A 437 -21.25 7.30 -17.72
N ASP A 438 -22.00 6.26 -18.10
CA ASP A 438 -23.41 6.35 -18.49
C ASP A 438 -24.36 5.88 -17.39
N PHE A 439 -23.81 5.45 -16.25
CA PHE A 439 -24.60 5.12 -15.07
C PHE A 439 -24.81 6.38 -14.23
N ILE A 440 -26.06 6.79 -14.12
CA ILE A 440 -26.50 7.84 -13.20
C ILE A 440 -27.44 7.15 -12.21
N PRO A 441 -27.07 7.00 -10.91
CA PRO A 441 -27.86 6.23 -9.94
C PRO A 441 -29.34 6.63 -9.85
N GLU A 442 -29.64 7.91 -10.11
CA GLU A 442 -30.98 8.49 -10.03
C GLU A 442 -31.80 8.35 -11.34
N GLN A 443 -31.16 7.94 -12.43
CA GLN A 443 -31.76 7.83 -13.76
C GLN A 443 -31.56 6.41 -14.32
N ILE A 444 -32.02 5.41 -13.58
CA ILE A 444 -32.03 4.02 -14.07
C ILE A 444 -33.08 3.92 -15.18
N THR A 445 -32.68 4.20 -16.42
CA THR A 445 -33.44 3.82 -17.61
C THR A 445 -33.09 2.38 -17.96
N GLU A 446 -34.07 1.49 -17.98
CA GLU A 446 -33.92 0.16 -18.59
C GLU A 446 -33.56 0.35 -20.07
N SER A 447 -32.28 0.21 -20.41
CA SER A 447 -31.85 0.19 -21.80
C SER A 447 -31.73 -1.25 -22.27
N ASP A 448 -32.33 -1.57 -23.42
CA ASP A 448 -32.18 -2.88 -24.09
C ASP A 448 -30.73 -3.15 -24.57
N GLU A 449 -29.84 -2.14 -24.50
CA GLU A 449 -28.43 -2.26 -24.86
C GLU A 449 -27.59 -2.78 -23.68
N ALA A 450 -27.47 -4.12 -23.60
CA ALA A 450 -26.49 -4.80 -22.77
C ALA A 450 -25.05 -4.43 -23.21
N GLY A 451 -24.47 -3.37 -22.65
CA GLY A 451 -23.20 -2.88 -23.19
C GLY A 451 -22.46 -1.79 -22.44
N GLN A 452 -22.84 -1.40 -21.22
CA GLN A 452 -22.08 -0.37 -20.51
C GLN A 452 -20.65 -0.86 -20.26
N ARG A 453 -19.71 -0.17 -20.90
CA ARG A 453 -18.29 -0.46 -20.85
C ARG A 453 -17.68 0.33 -19.71
N LEU A 454 -17.04 -0.36 -18.78
CA LEU A 454 -16.23 0.31 -17.79
C LEU A 454 -15.00 0.95 -18.43
N GLU A 455 -14.75 2.20 -18.09
CA GLU A 455 -13.60 2.98 -18.54
C GLU A 455 -12.49 2.97 -17.49
N SER A 456 -11.24 3.15 -17.94
CA SER A 456 -10.04 3.15 -17.10
C SER A 456 -9.76 4.50 -16.41
N ARG A 457 -10.68 5.47 -16.49
CA ARG A 457 -10.53 6.78 -15.83
C ARG A 457 -10.51 6.63 -14.30
N ALA A 458 -11.18 5.61 -13.79
CA ALA A 458 -11.04 5.13 -12.42
C ALA A 458 -10.82 3.62 -12.45
N THR A 459 -10.07 3.10 -11.49
CA THR A 459 -9.75 1.67 -11.43
C THR A 459 -10.07 1.08 -10.07
N THR A 460 -10.34 -0.22 -10.04
CA THR A 460 -10.61 -1.07 -8.88
C THR A 460 -9.95 -2.44 -9.10
N ALA A 461 -10.24 -3.42 -8.25
CA ALA A 461 -9.95 -4.82 -8.52
C ALA A 461 -11.15 -5.55 -9.11
N TRP A 462 -10.91 -6.35 -10.14
CA TRP A 462 -11.90 -7.31 -10.62
C TRP A 462 -11.72 -8.64 -9.90
N ALA A 463 -12.83 -9.24 -9.49
CA ALA A 463 -12.87 -10.55 -8.88
C ALA A 463 -13.23 -11.65 -9.89
N TYR A 464 -12.64 -12.83 -9.73
CA TYR A 464 -13.15 -14.07 -10.30
C TYR A 464 -12.84 -15.25 -9.38
N ILE A 465 -13.58 -16.35 -9.52
CA ILE A 465 -13.40 -17.56 -8.74
C ILE A 465 -12.78 -18.65 -9.62
N GLU A 466 -11.87 -19.42 -9.04
CA GLU A 466 -11.27 -20.63 -9.62
C GLU A 466 -11.51 -21.80 -8.64
N HIS A 467 -11.78 -22.99 -9.18
CA HIS A 467 -11.64 -24.23 -8.39
C HIS A 467 -10.25 -24.78 -8.68
N ALA A 468 -9.49 -25.15 -7.64
CA ALA A 468 -8.10 -25.58 -7.80
C ALA A 468 -7.91 -26.84 -8.68
N GLU A 469 -8.98 -27.59 -8.96
CA GLU A 469 -8.93 -28.76 -9.84
C GLU A 469 -9.13 -28.38 -11.32
N PRO A 470 -8.23 -28.78 -12.24
CA PRO A 470 -8.16 -28.25 -13.61
C PRO A 470 -9.35 -28.58 -14.53
N ASN A 471 -10.30 -29.42 -14.09
CA ASN A 471 -11.48 -29.80 -14.87
C ASN A 471 -12.81 -29.35 -14.24
N ASN A 472 -12.77 -28.59 -13.14
CA ASN A 472 -13.95 -28.07 -12.48
C ASN A 472 -13.95 -26.55 -12.62
N SER A 473 -14.84 -26.00 -13.43
CA SER A 473 -14.98 -24.55 -13.57
C SER A 473 -16.20 -24.09 -12.78
N PRO A 474 -16.10 -22.99 -12.00
CA PRO A 474 -17.24 -22.44 -11.31
C PRO A 474 -18.37 -22.10 -12.29
N ILE A 475 -19.61 -22.44 -11.91
CA ILE A 475 -20.80 -22.15 -12.71
C ILE A 475 -21.41 -20.86 -12.18
N TYR A 476 -21.59 -19.89 -13.06
CA TYR A 476 -22.30 -18.64 -12.76
C TYR A 476 -23.78 -18.75 -13.12
N PHE A 477 -24.63 -18.25 -12.23
CA PHE A 477 -26.08 -18.17 -12.38
C PHE A 477 -26.55 -16.71 -12.26
N SER A 478 -27.52 -16.32 -13.09
CA SER A 478 -28.21 -15.02 -13.02
C SER A 478 -29.71 -15.19 -13.29
N GLN A 479 -30.54 -14.39 -12.64
CA GLN A 479 -31.99 -14.37 -12.84
C GLN A 479 -32.52 -12.94 -13.00
N PRO A 480 -32.85 -12.47 -14.22
CA PRO A 480 -32.93 -13.20 -15.49
C PRO A 480 -31.56 -13.60 -16.06
N LYS A 481 -31.56 -14.47 -17.08
CA LYS A 481 -30.37 -15.15 -17.68
C LYS A 481 -29.23 -14.25 -18.18
N GLN A 482 -29.35 -12.94 -18.04
CA GLN A 482 -28.37 -11.91 -18.35
C GLN A 482 -28.63 -10.76 -17.36
N SER A 483 -27.89 -10.70 -16.25
CA SER A 483 -27.83 -9.45 -15.49
C SER A 483 -27.18 -8.40 -16.39
N LEU A 484 -27.98 -7.39 -16.76
CA LEU A 484 -27.73 -6.47 -17.87
C LEU A 484 -26.64 -5.43 -17.60
N LEU A 485 -26.01 -5.45 -16.42
CA LEU A 485 -25.40 -4.23 -15.91
C LEU A 485 -24.06 -3.88 -16.59
N TYR A 486 -23.09 -4.80 -16.77
CA TYR A 486 -21.78 -4.45 -17.35
C TYR A 486 -21.08 -5.59 -18.10
N ARG A 487 -20.33 -5.27 -19.17
CA ARG A 487 -19.43 -6.22 -19.89
C ARG A 487 -17.98 -5.75 -19.78
N ALA A 488 -17.08 -6.66 -19.35
CA ALA A 488 -15.63 -6.43 -19.43
C ALA A 488 -15.18 -6.36 -20.90
N SER A 489 -14.50 -5.28 -21.30
CA SER A 489 -14.24 -4.98 -22.72
C SER A 489 -12.99 -5.62 -23.32
N THR A 490 -12.47 -6.70 -22.76
CA THR A 490 -11.24 -7.34 -23.26
C THR A 490 -11.54 -8.77 -23.67
N ASN A 491 -11.03 -9.18 -24.83
CA ASN A 491 -11.14 -10.52 -25.45
C ASN A 491 -10.59 -11.70 -24.60
N ASP A 492 -10.37 -11.50 -23.30
CA ASP A 492 -9.98 -12.55 -22.37
C ASP A 492 -11.24 -13.26 -21.84
N ALA A 493 -11.13 -14.56 -21.59
CA ALA A 493 -12.20 -15.48 -21.20
C ALA A 493 -12.93 -15.15 -19.87
N LEU A 494 -12.76 -13.96 -19.31
CA LEU A 494 -13.42 -13.46 -18.11
C LEU A 494 -14.82 -12.96 -18.48
N ARG A 495 -15.83 -13.82 -18.31
CA ARG A 495 -17.22 -13.51 -18.66
C ARG A 495 -17.99 -12.70 -17.62
N PHE A 496 -17.39 -12.38 -16.48
CA PHE A 496 -18.10 -11.70 -15.39
C PHE A 496 -17.24 -10.64 -14.72
N LEU A 497 -17.91 -9.57 -14.32
CA LEU A 497 -17.36 -8.43 -13.60
C LEU A 497 -18.14 -8.34 -12.29
N GLU A 498 -17.43 -8.39 -11.17
CA GLU A 498 -17.91 -7.98 -9.86
C GLU A 498 -17.16 -6.69 -9.48
N VAL A 499 -17.88 -5.73 -8.93
CA VAL A 499 -17.33 -4.51 -8.33
C VAL A 499 -17.75 -4.44 -6.88
#